data_AF-A0A9E3GBV3-F1
#
_entry.id   AF-A0A9E3GBV3-F1
#
_cell.length_a   1.000
_cell.length_b   1.000
_cell.length_c   1.000
_cell.angle_alpha   90.00
_cell.angle_beta   90.00
_cell.angle_gamma   90.00
#
_symmetry.space_group_name_H-M   'P 1'
#
loop_
_entity.id
_entity.type
_entity.pdbx_description
1 polymer ?
#
loop_
_entity_poly.entity_id
_entity_poly.type
_entity_poly.pdbx_seq_one_letter_code
_entity_poly.pdbx_strand_id
1 'polypeptide(L)'
;MVAVAGTALVAAVVSGCGGSAQTMPRKPAHLTLGSNTRTTSPPACTQDQQYRTIDIRDGGGRVQAVVLLVGEGAQPQWVKFHNVDGFNGSFWAGGVGAARVDLVHSTYTIAGSAYGINNSSPDKVVTTNFKITADC
;
A
#
# COMPACT_ATOMS: atom_id res chain seq x y z
N MET A 1 21.32 11.04 71.81
CA MET A 1 21.33 10.08 70.69
C MET A 1 21.03 10.87 69.42
N VAL A 2 22.01 11.05 68.53
CA VAL A 2 21.84 11.77 67.27
C VAL A 2 21.64 10.73 66.18
N ALA A 3 20.44 10.67 65.60
CA ALA A 3 20.09 9.68 64.59
C ALA A 3 20.65 10.13 63.22
N VAL A 4 21.54 9.32 62.65
CA VAL A 4 22.07 9.48 61.30
C VAL A 4 21.05 8.83 60.35
N ALA A 5 20.31 9.64 59.59
CA ALA A 5 19.43 9.14 58.53
C ALA A 5 20.19 9.21 57.20
N GLY A 6 20.75 8.07 56.78
CA GLY A 6 21.43 7.92 55.49
C GLY A 6 20.41 7.76 54.36
N THR A 7 20.40 8.69 53.42
CA THR A 7 19.57 8.65 52.21
C THR A 7 20.29 7.82 51.14
N ALA A 8 19.81 6.61 50.88
CA ALA A 8 20.29 5.78 49.78
C ALA A 8 19.58 6.20 48.47
N LEU A 9 20.33 6.81 47.55
CA LEU A 9 19.88 7.11 46.19
C LEU A 9 20.00 5.84 45.33
N VAL A 10 18.85 5.23 45.01
CA VAL A 10 18.79 4.11 44.06
C VAL A 10 18.69 4.69 42.65
N ALA A 11 19.79 4.68 41.90
CA ALA A 11 19.79 5.04 40.48
C ALA A 11 19.23 3.88 39.65
N ALA A 12 18.01 4.02 39.15
CA ALA A 12 17.42 3.09 38.18
C ALA A 12 18.05 3.33 36.81
N VAL A 13 18.93 2.43 36.38
CA VAL A 13 19.49 2.42 35.02
C VAL A 13 18.45 1.79 34.10
N VAL A 14 17.74 2.60 33.32
CA VAL A 14 16.82 2.09 32.29
C VAL A 14 17.68 1.63 31.12
N SER A 15 17.99 0.34 31.04
CA SER A 15 18.58 -0.24 29.83
C SER A 15 17.51 -0.23 28.74
N GLY A 16 17.47 0.85 27.96
CA GLY A 16 16.71 0.90 26.72
C GLY A 16 17.23 -0.19 25.78
N CYS A 17 16.43 -1.21 25.53
CA CYS A 17 16.67 -2.17 24.46
C CYS A 17 16.55 -1.45 23.11
N GLY A 18 17.61 -0.72 22.73
CA GLY A 18 17.80 -0.18 21.40
C GLY A 18 18.13 -1.32 20.44
N GLY A 19 17.14 -2.14 20.10
CA GLY A 19 17.25 -3.07 19.00
C GLY A 19 17.36 -2.27 17.72
N SER A 20 18.54 -2.26 17.10
CA SER A 20 18.77 -1.69 15.77
C SER A 20 17.74 -2.33 14.83
N ALA A 21 16.73 -1.56 14.41
CA ALA A 21 15.77 -2.04 13.43
C ALA A 21 16.56 -2.40 12.16
N GLN A 22 16.74 -3.68 11.90
CA GLN A 22 17.31 -4.16 10.65
C GLN A 22 16.31 -3.81 9.56
N THR A 23 16.54 -2.69 8.87
CA THR A 23 15.70 -2.26 7.76
C THR A 23 15.95 -3.21 6.59
N MET A 24 15.26 -4.35 6.57
CA MET A 24 15.26 -5.22 5.41
C MET A 24 14.78 -4.42 4.18
N PRO A 25 15.51 -4.45 3.06
CA PRO A 25 15.09 -3.77 1.85
C PRO A 25 13.70 -4.26 1.44
N ARG A 26 12.73 -3.35 1.35
CA ARG A 26 11.39 -3.68 0.87
C ARG A 26 11.43 -3.94 -0.63
N LYS A 27 10.74 -5.01 -1.06
CA LYS A 27 10.65 -5.36 -2.48
C LYS A 27 9.86 -4.31 -3.25
N PRO A 28 10.26 -3.99 -4.49
CA PRO A 28 9.48 -3.09 -5.33
C PRO A 28 8.15 -3.73 -5.70
N ALA A 29 7.15 -2.91 -6.03
CA ALA A 29 5.92 -3.40 -6.64
C ALA A 29 6.05 -3.46 -8.17
N HIS A 30 5.19 -4.25 -8.79
CA HIS A 30 5.04 -4.32 -10.24
C HIS A 30 3.68 -3.80 -10.63
N LEU A 31 3.67 -2.85 -11.57
CA LEU A 31 2.47 -2.21 -12.09
C LEU A 31 2.39 -2.44 -13.59
N THR A 32 1.26 -3.00 -14.01
CA THR A 32 0.84 -3.06 -15.41
C THR A 32 -0.40 -2.18 -15.59
N LEU A 33 -0.37 -1.30 -16.57
CA LEU A 33 -1.53 -0.51 -17.01
C LEU A 33 -1.62 -0.60 -18.55
N GLY A 34 -2.70 -1.17 -19.06
CA GLY A 34 -2.80 -1.56 -20.46
C GLY A 34 -1.71 -2.58 -20.83
N SER A 35 -0.90 -2.25 -21.83
CA SER A 35 0.27 -3.04 -22.25
C SER A 35 1.56 -2.68 -21.52
N ASN A 36 1.57 -1.59 -20.74
CA ASN A 36 2.79 -1.07 -20.14
C ASN A 36 3.01 -1.71 -18.77
N THR A 37 4.12 -2.44 -18.62
CA THR A 37 4.52 -3.04 -17.35
C THR A 37 5.82 -2.42 -16.86
N ARG A 38 5.89 -2.13 -15.57
CA ARG A 38 7.09 -1.56 -14.94
C ARG A 38 7.20 -1.92 -13.46
N THR A 39 8.40 -1.75 -12.96
CA THR A 39 8.73 -1.84 -11.55
C THR A 39 8.65 -0.45 -10.92
N THR A 40 8.05 -0.35 -9.75
CA THR A 40 7.83 0.92 -9.03
C THR A 40 8.69 0.99 -7.78
N SER A 41 8.60 2.08 -7.02
CA SER A 41 9.10 2.09 -5.65
C SER A 41 8.36 1.03 -4.80
N PRO A 42 8.99 0.55 -3.70
CA PRO A 42 8.31 -0.32 -2.75
C PRO A 42 7.00 0.30 -2.25
N PRO A 43 5.93 -0.52 -2.08
CA PRO A 43 4.66 -0.01 -1.63
C PRO A 43 4.74 0.47 -0.16
N ALA A 44 4.01 1.54 0.14
CA ALA A 44 3.69 1.90 1.52
C ALA A 44 2.35 1.25 1.87
N CYS A 45 2.36 0.37 2.86
CA CYS A 45 1.18 -0.38 3.27
C CYS A 45 0.74 0.07 4.66
N THR A 46 -0.55 0.33 4.82
CA THR A 46 -1.17 0.62 6.11
C THR A 46 -2.39 -0.26 6.28
N GLN A 47 -2.70 -0.59 7.53
CA GLN A 47 -3.90 -1.35 7.86
C GLN A 47 -4.72 -0.58 8.89
N ASP A 48 -5.99 -0.40 8.59
CA ASP A 48 -6.99 0.13 9.52
C ASP A 48 -8.13 -0.88 9.61
N GLN A 49 -8.28 -1.48 10.79
CA GLN A 49 -9.16 -2.63 11.00
C GLN A 49 -8.90 -3.74 9.96
N GLN A 50 -9.91 -4.10 9.17
CA GLN A 50 -9.84 -5.09 8.10
C GLN A 50 -9.43 -4.49 6.76
N TYR A 51 -9.27 -3.18 6.64
CA TYR A 51 -8.88 -2.53 5.38
C TYR A 51 -7.37 -2.43 5.27
N ARG A 52 -6.81 -3.03 4.21
CA ARG A 52 -5.42 -2.88 3.82
C ARG A 52 -5.31 -1.87 2.69
N THR A 53 -4.58 -0.79 2.93
CA THR A 53 -4.20 0.19 1.90
C THR A 53 -2.81 -0.13 1.38
N ILE A 54 -2.66 -0.12 0.06
CA ILE A 54 -1.42 -0.35 -0.67
C ILE A 54 -1.20 0.89 -1.54
N ASP A 55 -0.20 1.69 -1.20
CA ASP A 55 0.15 2.93 -1.88
C ASP A 55 1.46 2.76 -2.65
N ILE A 56 1.40 2.97 -3.96
CA ILE A 56 2.51 2.76 -4.88
C ILE A 56 2.80 4.06 -5.61
N ARG A 57 4.05 4.51 -5.55
CA ARG A 57 4.55 5.67 -6.31
C ARG A 57 5.19 5.23 -7.61
N ASP A 58 4.86 5.94 -8.69
CA ASP A 58 5.28 5.58 -10.05
C ASP A 58 5.70 6.82 -10.85
N GLY A 59 6.98 7.22 -10.78
CA GLY A 59 7.57 8.19 -11.70
C GLY A 59 6.85 9.56 -11.85
N GLY A 60 6.08 9.99 -10.84
CA GLY A 60 5.23 11.19 -10.88
C GLY A 60 3.73 10.91 -10.75
N GLY A 61 3.31 9.66 -10.97
CA GLY A 61 1.98 9.13 -10.69
C GLY A 61 1.89 8.40 -9.35
N ARG A 62 0.67 7.99 -9.01
CA ARG A 62 0.34 7.22 -7.81
C ARG A 62 -0.76 6.21 -8.10
N VAL A 63 -0.61 5.02 -7.56
CA VAL A 63 -1.67 4.02 -7.47
C VAL A 63 -1.97 3.78 -6.00
N GLN A 64 -3.23 3.89 -5.62
CA GLN A 64 -3.69 3.53 -4.29
C GLN A 64 -4.75 2.44 -4.43
N ALA A 65 -4.46 1.28 -3.87
CA ALA A 65 -5.39 0.16 -3.82
C ALA A 65 -5.84 -0.07 -2.38
N VAL A 66 -7.12 -0.31 -2.17
CA VAL A 66 -7.67 -0.73 -0.89
C VAL A 66 -8.39 -2.04 -1.05
N VAL A 67 -8.06 -2.97 -0.17
CA VAL A 67 -8.70 -4.28 -0.08
C VAL A 67 -9.24 -4.50 1.32
N LEU A 68 -10.34 -5.22 1.42
CA LEU A 68 -10.91 -5.71 2.67
C LEU A 68 -10.37 -7.13 2.91
N LEU A 69 -9.75 -7.36 4.06
CA LEU A 69 -9.26 -8.67 4.48
C LEU A 69 -10.42 -9.51 5.00
N VAL A 70 -10.60 -10.69 4.43
CA VAL A 70 -11.71 -11.62 4.75
C VAL A 70 -11.17 -13.03 4.88
N GLY A 71 -11.09 -13.53 6.11
CA GLY A 71 -10.42 -14.80 6.41
C GLY A 71 -8.95 -14.73 5.99
N GLU A 72 -8.51 -15.72 5.22
CA GLU A 72 -7.15 -15.77 4.64
C GLU A 72 -7.05 -15.04 3.28
N GLY A 73 -8.16 -14.53 2.77
CA GLY A 73 -8.24 -13.84 1.48
C GLY A 73 -8.42 -12.34 1.60
N ALA A 74 -8.64 -11.71 0.46
CA ALA A 74 -8.98 -10.29 0.38
C ALA A 74 -10.04 -10.04 -0.71
N GLN A 75 -10.73 -8.91 -0.59
CA GLN A 75 -11.70 -8.43 -1.58
C GLN A 75 -11.35 -6.99 -1.98
N PRO A 76 -11.22 -6.68 -3.28
CA PRO A 76 -10.83 -5.34 -3.69
C PRO A 76 -12.00 -4.38 -3.46
N GLN A 77 -11.74 -3.28 -2.77
CA GLN A 77 -12.73 -2.24 -2.49
C GLN A 77 -12.63 -1.15 -3.55
N TRP A 78 -11.42 -0.70 -3.83
CA TRP A 78 -11.16 0.26 -4.89
C TRP A 78 -9.68 0.31 -5.27
N VAL A 79 -9.43 0.79 -6.47
CA VAL A 79 -8.09 1.13 -6.96
C VAL A 79 -8.20 2.49 -7.63
N LYS A 80 -7.34 3.43 -7.25
CA LYS A 80 -7.29 4.77 -7.82
C LYS A 80 -5.94 4.99 -8.48
N PHE A 81 -5.99 5.38 -9.74
CA PHE A 81 -4.85 5.79 -10.55
C PHE A 81 -4.85 7.30 -10.67
N HIS A 82 -3.73 7.91 -10.30
CA HIS A 82 -3.50 9.33 -10.49
C HIS A 82 -2.25 9.55 -11.32
N ASN A 83 -2.43 10.12 -12.51
CA ASN A 83 -1.36 10.47 -13.45
C ASN A 83 -0.36 9.33 -13.71
N VAL A 84 -0.86 8.12 -13.93
CA VAL A 84 -0.04 6.94 -14.23
C VAL A 84 0.05 6.83 -15.75
N ASP A 85 1.19 7.17 -16.35
CA ASP A 85 1.32 7.37 -17.82
C ASP A 85 0.27 8.34 -18.40
N GLY A 86 -0.12 9.35 -17.62
CA GLY A 86 -1.19 10.28 -17.97
C GLY A 86 -2.62 9.73 -17.83
N PHE A 87 -2.80 8.50 -17.34
CA PHE A 87 -4.11 7.95 -17.00
C PHE A 87 -4.55 8.39 -15.60
N ASN A 88 -5.81 8.82 -15.51
CA ASN A 88 -6.49 9.12 -14.25
C ASN A 88 -7.79 8.33 -14.24
N GLY A 89 -7.96 7.43 -13.27
CA GLY A 89 -9.11 6.54 -13.26
C GLY A 89 -9.25 5.71 -12.01
N SER A 90 -10.29 4.89 -11.97
CA SER A 90 -10.58 4.06 -10.81
C SER A 90 -11.33 2.78 -11.14
N PHE A 91 -11.08 1.78 -10.31
CA PHE A 91 -12.03 0.73 -10.00
C PHE A 91 -12.69 1.06 -8.64
N TRP A 92 -14.00 0.82 -8.51
CA TRP A 92 -14.75 0.94 -7.25
C TRP A 92 -15.77 -0.19 -7.16
N ALA A 93 -15.71 -0.99 -6.09
CA ALA A 93 -16.63 -2.11 -5.88
C ALA A 93 -18.09 -1.62 -5.82
N GLY A 94 -18.97 -2.27 -6.60
CA GLY A 94 -20.37 -1.83 -6.73
C GLY A 94 -20.58 -0.56 -7.57
N GLY A 95 -19.52 -0.01 -8.18
CA GLY A 95 -19.59 1.16 -9.05
C GLY A 95 -19.00 0.90 -10.43
N VAL A 96 -17.74 1.27 -10.64
CA VAL A 96 -17.07 1.27 -11.94
C VAL A 96 -15.92 0.28 -11.97
N GLY A 97 -15.68 -0.31 -13.14
CA GLY A 97 -14.62 -1.29 -13.31
C GLY A 97 -14.97 -2.65 -12.70
N ALA A 98 -14.01 -3.57 -12.79
CA ALA A 98 -14.04 -4.84 -12.10
C ALA A 98 -12.63 -5.15 -11.61
N ALA A 99 -12.49 -5.74 -10.43
CA ALA A 99 -11.21 -6.20 -9.95
C ALA A 99 -11.36 -7.47 -9.15
N ARG A 100 -10.29 -8.26 -9.12
CA ARG A 100 -10.09 -9.37 -8.19
C ARG A 100 -8.75 -9.19 -7.49
N VAL A 101 -8.62 -9.79 -6.32
CA VAL A 101 -7.34 -9.87 -5.61
C VAL A 101 -7.06 -11.31 -5.25
N ASP A 102 -5.86 -11.75 -5.58
CA ASP A 102 -5.27 -12.99 -5.07
C ASP A 102 -4.26 -12.60 -4.00
N LEU A 103 -4.46 -13.09 -2.77
CA LEU A 103 -3.54 -12.89 -1.64
C LEU A 103 -2.83 -14.22 -1.35
N VAL A 104 -1.51 -14.23 -1.49
CA VAL A 104 -0.67 -15.39 -1.17
C VAL A 104 0.45 -14.92 -0.25
N HIS A 105 0.45 -15.42 0.99
CA HIS A 105 1.28 -14.91 2.08
C HIS A 105 1.08 -13.39 2.30
N SER A 106 2.05 -12.57 1.93
CA SER A 106 2.06 -11.11 2.02
C SER A 106 1.98 -10.44 0.64
N THR A 107 1.80 -11.23 -0.43
CA THR A 107 1.79 -10.73 -1.81
C THR A 107 0.36 -10.54 -2.30
N TYR A 108 0.02 -9.29 -2.62
CA TYR A 108 -1.26 -8.91 -3.20
C TYR A 108 -1.12 -8.83 -4.71
N THR A 109 -1.86 -9.67 -5.44
CA THR A 109 -2.01 -9.56 -6.89
C THR A 109 -3.41 -9.06 -7.22
N ILE A 110 -3.53 -7.78 -7.56
CA ILE A 110 -4.81 -7.12 -7.88
C ILE A 110 -4.87 -6.92 -9.39
N ALA A 111 -5.86 -7.51 -10.05
CA ALA A 111 -6.02 -7.39 -11.50
C ALA A 111 -7.47 -7.05 -11.87
N GLY A 112 -7.64 -6.25 -12.92
CA GLY A 112 -8.96 -5.76 -13.27
C GLY A 112 -8.97 -4.75 -14.40
N SER A 113 -10.05 -3.98 -14.45
CA SER A 113 -10.26 -2.85 -15.34
C SER A 113 -10.65 -1.62 -14.53
N ALA A 114 -10.12 -0.46 -14.93
CA ALA A 114 -10.42 0.83 -14.34
C ALA A 114 -10.99 1.76 -15.41
N TYR A 115 -11.98 2.56 -15.02
CA TYR A 115 -12.59 3.58 -15.86
C TYR A 115 -11.91 4.91 -15.57
N GLY A 116 -11.61 5.69 -16.60
CA GLY A 116 -10.91 6.95 -16.43
C GLY A 116 -10.76 7.73 -17.70
N ILE A 117 -9.82 8.67 -17.69
CA ILE A 117 -9.45 9.51 -18.82
C ILE A 117 -7.94 9.48 -19.01
N ASN A 118 -7.49 9.83 -20.20
CA ASN A 118 -6.08 10.11 -20.46
C ASN A 118 -5.88 11.62 -20.64
N ASN A 119 -4.78 12.16 -20.10
CA ASN A 119 -4.44 13.58 -20.24
C ASN A 119 -4.35 14.05 -21.71
N SER A 120 -4.03 13.16 -22.65
CA SER A 120 -4.01 13.46 -24.09
C SER A 120 -5.40 13.57 -24.73
N SER A 121 -6.45 13.09 -24.07
CA SER A 121 -7.85 13.15 -24.53
C SER A 121 -8.79 13.21 -23.31
N PRO A 122 -8.78 14.33 -22.55
CA PRO A 122 -9.44 14.42 -21.25
C PRO A 122 -10.97 14.41 -21.33
N ASP A 123 -11.53 14.59 -22.52
CA ASP A 123 -12.96 14.55 -22.83
C ASP A 123 -13.49 13.13 -23.09
N LYS A 124 -12.61 12.13 -23.19
CA LYS A 124 -12.97 10.75 -23.52
C LYS A 124 -12.76 9.80 -22.36
N VAL A 125 -13.85 9.18 -21.93
CA VAL A 125 -13.78 8.07 -20.98
C VAL A 125 -13.24 6.83 -21.68
N VAL A 126 -12.26 6.19 -21.04
CA VAL A 126 -11.64 4.95 -21.48
C VAL A 126 -11.66 3.92 -20.36
N THR A 127 -11.70 2.65 -20.75
CA THR A 127 -11.55 1.52 -19.84
C THR A 127 -10.17 0.91 -20.06
N THR A 128 -9.36 0.85 -19.00
CA THR A 128 -7.98 0.39 -19.06
C THR A 128 -7.78 -0.78 -18.11
N ASN A 129 -7.24 -1.88 -18.64
CA ASN A 129 -6.89 -3.03 -17.80
C ASN A 129 -5.66 -2.72 -16.95
N PHE A 130 -5.60 -3.30 -15.76
CA PHE A 130 -4.46 -3.17 -14.87
C PHE A 130 -4.12 -4.47 -14.17
N LYS A 131 -2.86 -4.56 -13.73
CA LYS A 131 -2.38 -5.57 -12.78
C LYS A 131 -1.38 -4.92 -11.82
N ILE A 132 -1.53 -5.20 -10.54
CA ILE A 132 -0.64 -4.73 -9.47
C ILE A 132 -0.16 -5.98 -8.73
N THR A 133 1.15 -6.11 -8.53
CA THR A 133 1.73 -7.10 -7.62
C THR A 133 2.59 -6.37 -6.60
N ALA A 134 2.24 -6.50 -5.33
CA ALA A 134 2.87 -5.74 -4.24
C ALA A 134 2.99 -6.60 -2.98
N ASP A 135 4.13 -6.50 -2.31
CA ASP A 135 4.38 -7.15 -1.03
C ASP A 135 4.12 -6.19 0.14
N CYS A 136 3.25 -6.62 1.05
CA CYS A 136 2.94 -5.99 2.33
C CYS A 136 2.86 -7.13 3.38
#